data_AF-A0A1Y1MS97-F1
#
_entry.id   AF-A0A1Y1MS97-F1
#
_cell.length_a   1.000
_cell.length_b   1.000
_cell.length_c   1.000
_cell.angle_alpha   90.00
_cell.angle_beta   90.00
_cell.angle_gamma   90.00
#
_symmetry.space_group_name_H-M   'P 1'
#
loop_
_entity.id
_entity.type
_entity.pdbx_description
1 polymer ?
#
loop_
_entity_poly.entity_id
_entity_poly.type
_entity_poly.pdbx_seq_one_letter_code
_entity_poly.pdbx_strand_id
1 'polypeptide(L)'
;EEPYDWCCRGRGGIDSWKQLGYVPVQDFDYKGFGTLTRSISRTIEYAYNDFCIAQMAKSLGTKDEEEKYTASSGNWQNLYKADQPSLLPDGTNTSFTGFFQPRYLNKTWGFQDPLKCSNTDARSVCSLQNSGPETFESSVWEYGFFVPHDQARLIALYGGPDQFVNRLNYLHDKDITYIGNEPAFLT
;
A
#
# COMPACT_ATOMS: atom_id res chain seq x y z
N GLU A 1 -15.60 -13.23 8.62
CA GLU A 1 -15.58 -14.07 7.40
C GLU A 1 -15.52 -13.16 6.19
N GLU A 2 -15.22 -13.70 5.01
CA GLU A 2 -15.23 -12.93 3.76
C GLU A 2 -16.68 -12.71 3.30
N PRO A 3 -17.07 -11.48 2.92
CA PRO A 3 -18.38 -11.27 2.31
C PRO A 3 -18.39 -11.76 0.86
N TYR A 4 -19.54 -12.30 0.41
CA TYR A 4 -19.71 -12.78 -0.96
C TYR A 4 -19.49 -11.70 -2.02
N ASP A 5 -19.97 -10.47 -1.77
CA ASP A 5 -19.67 -9.28 -2.57
C ASP A 5 -18.83 -8.32 -1.73
N TRP A 6 -17.51 -8.42 -1.90
CA TRP A 6 -16.57 -7.55 -1.20
C TRP A 6 -16.25 -6.25 -1.95
N CYS A 7 -16.82 -6.04 -3.15
CA CYS A 7 -16.82 -4.72 -3.78
C CYS A 7 -17.70 -3.73 -3.00
N CYS A 8 -18.77 -4.23 -2.37
CA CYS A 8 -19.73 -3.39 -1.66
C CYS A 8 -19.52 -3.34 -0.14
N ARG A 9 -18.86 -4.34 0.47
CA ARG A 9 -18.86 -4.55 1.93
C ARG A 9 -17.60 -5.27 2.40
N GLY A 10 -17.17 -4.98 3.63
CA GLY A 10 -16.12 -5.74 4.30
C GLY A 10 -14.78 -5.77 3.55
N ARG A 11 -13.95 -6.77 3.85
CA ARG A 11 -12.63 -6.95 3.24
C ARG A 11 -12.63 -8.16 2.33
N GLY A 12 -12.32 -7.97 1.06
CA GLY A 12 -11.94 -9.07 0.17
C GLY A 12 -10.48 -9.49 0.39
N GLY A 13 -10.11 -10.67 -0.11
CA GLY A 13 -8.79 -11.27 0.05
C GLY A 13 -8.45 -11.61 1.51
N ILE A 14 -9.46 -11.82 2.37
CA ILE A 14 -9.20 -11.92 3.82
C ILE A 14 -8.49 -13.24 4.21
N ASP A 15 -8.69 -14.30 3.43
CA ASP A 15 -7.98 -15.55 3.64
C ASP A 15 -6.51 -15.40 3.29
N SER A 16 -6.21 -14.79 2.14
CA SER A 16 -4.85 -14.42 1.73
C SER A 16 -4.21 -13.46 2.72
N TRP A 17 -4.93 -12.45 3.22
CA TRP A 17 -4.46 -11.54 4.27
C TRP A 17 -4.01 -12.31 5.53
N LYS A 18 -4.82 -13.24 6.01
CA LYS A 18 -4.52 -14.05 7.21
C LYS A 18 -3.36 -15.01 6.99
N GLN A 19 -3.25 -15.61 5.80
CA GLN A 19 -2.26 -16.64 5.51
C GLN A 19 -0.90 -16.06 5.10
N LEU A 20 -0.89 -14.95 4.36
CA LEU A 20 0.30 -14.38 3.73
C LEU A 20 0.74 -13.06 4.36
N GLY A 21 -0.17 -12.36 5.06
CA GLY A 21 0.10 -11.02 5.58
C GLY A 21 0.09 -9.93 4.50
N TYR A 22 -0.53 -10.18 3.35
CA TYR A 22 -0.78 -9.19 2.29
C TYR A 22 -1.88 -9.71 1.36
N VAL A 23 -2.50 -8.82 0.60
CA VAL A 23 -3.40 -9.16 -0.51
C VAL A 23 -2.54 -9.37 -1.76
N PRO A 24 -2.55 -10.55 -2.40
CA PRO A 24 -1.75 -10.80 -3.58
C PRO A 24 -2.40 -10.25 -4.86
N VAL A 25 -1.58 -10.11 -5.91
CA VAL A 25 -2.07 -9.86 -7.28
C VAL A 25 -2.76 -11.11 -7.80
N GLN A 26 -3.85 -10.91 -8.55
CA GLN A 26 -4.65 -12.00 -9.14
C GLN A 26 -5.09 -13.02 -8.07
N ASP A 27 -5.45 -12.52 -6.88
CA ASP A 27 -5.93 -13.32 -5.76
C ASP A 27 -7.26 -14.01 -6.13
N PHE A 28 -7.18 -15.23 -6.66
CA PHE A 28 -8.37 -15.96 -7.04
C PHE A 28 -9.17 -16.33 -5.77
N ASP A 29 -10.26 -15.62 -5.58
CA ASP A 29 -11.21 -15.83 -4.50
C ASP A 29 -12.41 -16.63 -5.03
N TYR A 30 -12.58 -17.84 -4.49
CA TYR A 30 -13.71 -18.72 -4.83
C TYR A 30 -14.90 -18.56 -3.86
N LYS A 31 -14.72 -17.79 -2.77
CA LYS A 31 -15.73 -17.57 -1.72
C LYS A 31 -16.55 -16.31 -1.97
N GLY A 32 -15.94 -15.30 -2.59
CA GLY A 32 -16.59 -14.06 -2.98
C GLY A 32 -16.19 -13.60 -4.38
N PHE A 33 -16.71 -12.44 -4.76
CA PHE A 33 -16.31 -11.75 -5.99
C PHE A 33 -16.01 -10.29 -5.72
N GLY A 34 -15.03 -9.78 -6.47
CA GLY A 34 -14.72 -8.37 -6.54
C GLY A 34 -13.52 -8.09 -7.44
N THR A 35 -13.20 -6.81 -7.60
CA THR A 35 -12.11 -6.34 -8.46
C THR A 35 -10.75 -6.69 -7.86
N LEU A 36 -10.04 -7.66 -8.47
CA LEU A 36 -8.76 -8.23 -7.99
C LEU A 36 -7.53 -7.31 -8.14
N THR A 37 -7.75 -6.01 -8.31
CA THR A 37 -6.71 -4.98 -8.39
C THR A 37 -6.50 -4.35 -7.02
N ARG A 38 -5.66 -3.30 -6.96
CA ARG A 38 -5.43 -2.51 -5.73
C ARG A 38 -4.78 -3.31 -4.61
N SER A 39 -4.00 -4.35 -4.93
CA SER A 39 -3.38 -5.23 -3.94
C SER A 39 -2.44 -4.49 -2.98
N ILE A 40 -1.70 -3.49 -3.46
CA ILE A 40 -0.82 -2.65 -2.64
C ILE A 40 -1.65 -1.78 -1.71
N SER A 41 -2.56 -0.95 -2.23
CA SER A 41 -3.32 -0.02 -1.38
C SER A 41 -4.19 -0.76 -0.37
N ARG A 42 -4.87 -1.84 -0.78
CA ARG A 42 -5.65 -2.68 0.14
C ARG A 42 -4.78 -3.28 1.26
N THR A 43 -3.58 -3.76 0.95
CA THR A 43 -2.67 -4.32 1.94
C THR A 43 -2.27 -3.27 2.99
N ILE A 44 -1.91 -2.08 2.55
CA ILE A 44 -1.43 -1.01 3.44
C ILE A 44 -2.60 -0.44 4.26
N GLU A 45 -3.77 -0.23 3.65
CA GLU A 45 -4.98 0.23 4.36
C GLU A 45 -5.49 -0.81 5.35
N TYR A 46 -5.46 -2.10 5.02
CA TYR A 46 -5.82 -3.17 5.96
C TYR A 46 -4.87 -3.20 7.16
N ALA A 47 -3.58 -2.93 6.95
CA ALA A 47 -2.61 -2.82 8.02
C ALA A 47 -2.94 -1.67 8.98
N TYR A 48 -3.29 -0.49 8.44
CA TYR A 48 -3.75 0.63 9.26
C TYR A 48 -5.07 0.33 9.98
N ASN A 49 -6.04 -0.32 9.30
CA ASN A 49 -7.28 -0.72 9.95
C ASN A 49 -7.04 -1.72 11.09
N ASP A 50 -6.10 -2.65 10.94
CA ASP A 50 -5.74 -3.59 12.00
C ASP A 50 -5.09 -2.87 13.19
N PHE A 51 -4.29 -1.82 12.96
CA PHE A 51 -3.84 -0.95 14.05
C PHE A 51 -5.01 -0.32 14.81
N CYS A 52 -6.03 0.21 14.11
CA CYS A 52 -7.22 0.76 14.76
C CYS A 52 -7.97 -0.28 15.60
N ILE A 53 -8.07 -1.53 15.11
CA ILE A 53 -8.65 -2.63 15.88
C ILE A 53 -7.82 -2.92 17.13
N ALA A 54 -6.49 -2.93 17.02
CA ALA A 54 -5.60 -3.12 18.18
C ALA A 54 -5.82 -2.04 19.26
N GLN A 55 -6.00 -0.78 18.87
CA GLN A 55 -6.29 0.31 19.82
C GLN A 55 -7.63 0.12 20.53
N MET A 56 -8.65 -0.38 19.82
CA MET A 56 -9.95 -0.72 20.43
C MET A 56 -9.83 -1.91 21.38
N ALA A 57 -9.17 -2.99 20.97
CA ALA A 57 -8.96 -4.19 21.77
C ALA A 57 -8.22 -3.87 23.09
N LYS A 58 -7.17 -3.04 23.00
CA LYS A 58 -6.44 -2.52 24.16
C LYS A 58 -7.37 -1.81 25.15
N SER A 59 -8.26 -0.95 24.63
CA SER A 59 -9.20 -0.18 25.45
C SER A 59 -10.28 -1.05 26.10
N LEU A 60 -10.62 -2.17 25.47
CA LEU A 60 -11.59 -3.16 25.98
C LEU A 60 -10.94 -4.22 26.88
N GLY A 61 -9.61 -4.24 27.00
CA GLY A 61 -8.87 -5.21 27.80
C GLY A 61 -8.77 -6.60 27.15
N THR A 62 -9.00 -6.73 25.85
CA THR A 62 -8.90 -8.00 25.10
C THR A 62 -7.49 -8.21 24.57
N LYS A 63 -6.56 -8.62 25.45
CA LYS A 63 -5.12 -8.72 25.14
C LYS A 63 -4.79 -9.58 23.93
N ASP A 64 -5.41 -10.74 23.76
CA ASP A 64 -5.16 -11.63 22.62
C ASP A 64 -5.49 -10.95 21.28
N GLU A 65 -6.54 -10.13 21.26
CA GLU A 65 -6.91 -9.35 20.08
C GLU A 65 -5.97 -8.17 19.87
N GLU A 66 -5.59 -7.46 20.94
CA GLU A 66 -4.58 -6.40 20.89
C GLU A 66 -3.28 -6.91 20.26
N GLU A 67 -2.75 -8.03 20.76
CA GLU A 67 -1.50 -8.62 20.26
C GLU A 67 -1.62 -9.06 18.80
N LYS A 68 -2.72 -9.77 18.47
CA LYS A 68 -2.99 -10.24 17.11
C LYS A 68 -3.05 -9.09 16.10
N TYR A 69 -3.83 -8.06 16.40
CA TYR A 69 -4.04 -6.94 15.49
C TYR A 69 -2.86 -5.96 15.48
N THR A 70 -2.10 -5.86 16.57
CA THR A 70 -0.80 -5.16 16.57
C THR A 70 0.16 -5.85 15.61
N ALA A 71 0.27 -7.19 15.66
CA ALA A 71 1.12 -7.95 14.76
C ALA A 71 0.71 -7.79 13.28
N SER A 72 -0.59 -7.94 12.96
CA SER A 72 -1.06 -7.79 11.58
C SER A 72 -1.03 -6.34 11.08
N SER A 73 -1.00 -5.35 11.97
CA SER A 73 -0.76 -3.96 11.56
C SER A 73 0.63 -3.71 10.98
N GLY A 74 1.60 -4.60 11.25
CA GLY A 74 2.94 -4.55 10.65
C GLY A 74 3.03 -5.11 9.22
N ASN A 75 1.94 -5.70 8.71
CA ASN A 75 1.92 -6.43 7.44
C ASN A 75 2.22 -5.58 6.20
N TRP A 76 2.09 -4.26 6.27
CA TRP A 76 2.48 -3.35 5.18
C TRP A 76 3.94 -3.58 4.73
N GLN A 77 4.83 -4.00 5.65
CA GLN A 77 6.23 -4.31 5.36
C GLN A 77 6.40 -5.46 4.36
N ASN A 78 5.42 -6.36 4.24
CA ASN A 78 5.50 -7.52 3.34
C ASN A 78 5.53 -7.16 1.85
N LEU A 79 5.11 -5.93 1.50
CA LEU A 79 5.15 -5.40 0.14
C LEU A 79 6.28 -4.39 -0.08
N TYR A 80 7.07 -4.05 0.94
CA TYR A 80 8.19 -3.12 0.78
C TYR A 80 9.38 -3.80 0.11
N LYS A 81 9.70 -3.41 -1.12
CA LYS A 81 10.84 -3.93 -1.88
C LYS A 81 11.99 -2.91 -1.86
N ALA A 82 12.94 -3.11 -0.94
CA ALA A 82 14.00 -2.15 -0.60
C ALA A 82 14.91 -1.73 -1.78
N ASP A 83 15.13 -2.63 -2.73
CA ASP A 83 15.99 -2.43 -3.91
C ASP A 83 15.19 -1.97 -5.15
N GLN A 84 13.87 -1.78 -5.05
CA GLN A 84 13.07 -1.34 -6.19
C GLN A 84 13.44 0.11 -6.55
N PRO A 85 13.87 0.41 -7.79
CA PRO A 85 14.06 1.79 -8.24
C PRO A 85 12.76 2.41 -8.77
N SER A 86 12.77 3.73 -8.93
CA SER A 86 11.82 4.48 -9.74
C SER A 86 12.56 5.26 -10.83
N LEU A 87 12.04 5.21 -12.05
CA LEU A 87 12.56 5.89 -13.22
C LEU A 87 11.53 6.91 -13.70
N LEU A 88 11.98 8.09 -14.10
CA LEU A 88 11.16 9.09 -14.81
C LEU A 88 10.79 8.58 -16.21
N PRO A 89 9.79 9.18 -16.89
CA PRO A 89 9.35 8.74 -18.23
C PRO A 89 10.45 8.74 -19.31
N ASP A 90 11.52 9.52 -19.13
CA ASP A 90 12.69 9.58 -20.01
C ASP A 90 13.77 8.51 -19.68
N GLY A 91 13.52 7.68 -18.67
CA GLY A 91 14.44 6.65 -18.18
C GLY A 91 15.43 7.15 -17.11
N THR A 92 15.42 8.43 -16.77
CA THR A 92 16.30 8.99 -15.73
C THR A 92 15.94 8.40 -14.37
N ASN A 93 16.93 7.89 -13.64
CA ASN A 93 16.73 7.36 -12.30
C ASN A 93 16.45 8.49 -11.31
N THR A 94 15.41 8.35 -10.49
CA THR A 94 15.06 9.30 -9.43
C THR A 94 16.09 9.35 -8.30
N SER A 95 17.04 8.41 -8.27
CA SER A 95 18.03 8.17 -7.20
C SER A 95 17.43 7.67 -5.89
N PHE A 96 16.12 7.39 -5.85
CA PHE A 96 15.45 6.75 -4.73
C PHE A 96 15.22 5.27 -5.04
N THR A 97 15.43 4.44 -4.02
CA THR A 97 15.03 3.03 -4.01
C THR A 97 14.09 2.76 -2.83
N GLY A 98 13.48 1.59 -2.81
CA GLY A 98 12.57 1.21 -1.75
C GLY A 98 11.16 1.70 -2.05
N PHE A 99 10.40 0.89 -2.78
CA PHE A 99 9.01 1.16 -3.12
C PHE A 99 8.16 -0.06 -2.79
N PHE A 100 6.89 0.18 -2.46
CA PHE A 100 5.94 -0.91 -2.39
C PHE A 100 5.80 -1.56 -3.76
N GLN A 101 5.77 -2.88 -3.78
CA GLN A 101 5.57 -3.66 -4.99
C GLN A 101 4.55 -4.76 -4.73
N PRO A 102 3.78 -5.13 -5.76
CA PRO A 102 2.82 -6.21 -5.62
C PRO A 102 3.54 -7.54 -5.36
N ARG A 103 2.83 -8.50 -4.77
CA ARG A 103 3.30 -9.88 -4.66
C ARG A 103 2.24 -10.85 -5.10
N TYR A 104 2.66 -11.97 -5.68
CA TYR A 104 1.77 -13.04 -6.08
C TYR A 104 1.50 -14.01 -4.92
N LEU A 105 0.53 -14.91 -5.09
CA LEU A 105 0.21 -16.00 -4.15
C LEU A 105 1.42 -16.90 -3.85
N ASN A 106 2.28 -17.14 -4.83
CA ASN A 106 3.53 -17.91 -4.69
C ASN A 106 4.67 -17.12 -4.02
N LYS A 107 4.39 -15.92 -3.49
CA LYS A 107 5.32 -15.02 -2.79
C LYS A 107 6.39 -14.37 -3.68
N THR A 108 6.38 -14.58 -5.00
CA THR A 108 7.25 -13.82 -5.91
C THR A 108 6.74 -12.39 -6.08
N TRP A 109 7.64 -11.48 -6.44
CA TRP A 109 7.30 -10.08 -6.70
C TRP A 109 6.58 -9.91 -8.03
N GLY A 110 5.52 -9.11 -8.02
CA GLY A 110 4.98 -8.45 -9.20
C GLY A 110 5.68 -7.12 -9.42
N PHE A 111 5.22 -6.38 -10.44
CA PHE A 111 5.76 -5.07 -10.75
C PHE A 111 4.64 -4.06 -11.04
N GLN A 112 4.73 -2.90 -10.39
CA GLN A 112 4.05 -1.69 -10.81
C GLN A 112 5.09 -0.56 -10.85
N ASP A 113 5.12 0.17 -11.97
CA ASP A 113 5.89 1.41 -12.07
C ASP A 113 5.51 2.35 -10.92
N PRO A 114 6.46 2.79 -10.08
CA PRO A 114 6.14 3.65 -8.96
C PRO A 114 5.45 4.97 -9.31
N LEU A 115 5.64 5.48 -10.53
CA LEU A 115 5.03 6.73 -11.01
C LEU A 115 3.67 6.51 -11.67
N LYS A 116 3.24 5.26 -11.89
CA LYS A 116 1.91 4.97 -12.45
C LYS A 116 0.85 5.58 -11.55
N CYS A 117 -0.08 6.33 -12.13
CA CYS A 117 -1.10 7.11 -11.41
C CYS A 117 -0.57 8.23 -10.51
N SER A 118 0.61 8.78 -10.83
CA SER A 118 1.05 10.06 -10.26
C SER A 118 0.43 11.22 -11.03
N ASN A 119 0.55 12.45 -10.50
CA ASN A 119 0.12 13.67 -11.19
C ASN A 119 0.87 13.88 -12.53
N THR A 120 2.08 13.31 -12.67
CA THR A 120 2.86 13.33 -13.93
C THR A 120 2.46 12.24 -14.93
N ASP A 121 1.59 11.30 -14.56
CA ASP A 121 1.13 10.21 -15.45
C ASP A 121 -0.09 10.63 -16.26
N ALA A 122 0.15 11.15 -17.46
CA ALA A 122 -0.92 11.53 -18.39
C ALA A 122 -1.53 10.36 -19.20
N ARG A 123 -1.12 9.11 -18.95
CA ARG A 123 -1.48 7.95 -19.79
C ARG A 123 -2.42 6.98 -19.10
N SER A 124 -2.35 6.86 -17.78
CA SER A 124 -3.15 5.89 -17.04
C SER A 124 -4.54 6.42 -16.69
N VAL A 125 -5.52 5.52 -16.72
CA VAL A 125 -6.82 5.75 -16.07
C VAL A 125 -6.72 5.24 -14.63
N CYS A 126 -6.85 6.15 -13.68
CA CYS A 126 -6.57 5.91 -12.26
C CYS A 126 -7.87 5.90 -11.45
N SER A 127 -8.76 4.98 -11.82
CA SER A 127 -10.06 4.75 -11.17
C SER A 127 -10.33 3.26 -11.01
N LEU A 128 -11.42 2.89 -10.33
CA LEU A 128 -11.78 1.50 -10.09
C LEU A 128 -12.02 0.74 -11.40
N GLN A 129 -11.11 -0.18 -11.73
CA GLN A 129 -11.14 -0.99 -12.94
C GLN A 129 -10.63 -2.41 -12.66
N ASN A 130 -11.19 -3.41 -13.36
CA ASN A 130 -10.74 -4.80 -13.29
C ASN A 130 -9.33 -5.02 -13.86
N SER A 131 -8.84 -4.07 -14.66
CA SER A 131 -7.48 -4.02 -15.20
C SER A 131 -6.67 -2.81 -14.68
N GLY A 132 -7.14 -2.22 -13.58
CA GLY A 132 -6.48 -1.08 -12.94
C GLY A 132 -5.14 -1.44 -12.30
N PRO A 133 -4.40 -0.44 -11.80
CA PRO A 133 -3.16 -0.65 -11.05
C PRO A 133 -3.40 -1.32 -9.68
N GLU A 134 -2.29 -1.65 -9.03
CA GLU A 134 -2.24 -2.24 -7.69
C GLU A 134 -2.30 -1.21 -6.56
N THR A 135 -2.30 0.08 -6.89
CA THR A 135 -2.72 1.18 -6.01
C THR A 135 -4.08 1.71 -6.45
N PHE A 136 -4.78 2.44 -5.57
CA PHE A 136 -6.07 3.04 -5.90
C PHE A 136 -5.95 4.56 -6.05
N GLU A 137 -6.26 5.06 -7.26
CA GLU A 137 -6.33 6.48 -7.64
C GLU A 137 -5.07 7.34 -7.40
N SER A 138 -3.94 6.70 -7.09
CA SER A 138 -2.71 7.39 -6.72
C SER A 138 -1.50 6.48 -6.96
N SER A 139 -0.32 7.08 -6.98
CA SER A 139 0.94 6.41 -7.27
C SER A 139 1.51 5.65 -6.08
N VAL A 140 2.48 4.77 -6.35
CA VAL A 140 3.26 4.12 -5.28
C VAL A 140 4.13 5.16 -4.56
N TRP A 141 4.51 6.23 -5.24
CA TRP A 141 5.22 7.36 -4.64
C TRP A 141 4.44 7.97 -3.48
N GLU A 142 3.14 8.22 -3.66
CA GLU A 142 2.27 8.79 -2.62
C GLU A 142 1.87 7.73 -1.57
N TYR A 143 1.41 6.55 -2.01
CA TYR A 143 1.12 5.43 -1.08
C TYR A 143 2.34 5.01 -0.26
N GLY A 144 3.55 5.31 -0.73
CA GLY A 144 4.81 5.16 0.00
C GLY A 144 4.78 5.77 1.40
N PHE A 145 4.04 6.87 1.57
CA PHE A 145 3.93 7.62 2.81
C PHE A 145 2.72 7.23 3.67
N PHE A 146 1.84 6.36 3.16
CA PHE A 146 0.62 5.92 3.85
C PHE A 146 0.91 4.82 4.91
N VAL A 147 1.70 5.14 5.93
CA VAL A 147 1.91 4.27 7.11
C VAL A 147 1.72 5.09 8.39
N PRO A 148 0.54 5.73 8.60
CA PRO A 148 0.35 6.69 9.68
C PRO A 148 0.54 6.09 11.07
N HIS A 149 0.30 4.78 11.23
CA HIS A 149 0.46 4.07 12.50
C HIS A 149 1.90 3.63 12.82
N ASP A 150 2.83 3.70 11.86
CA ASP A 150 4.22 3.24 12.04
C ASP A 150 5.24 4.12 11.27
N GLN A 151 5.05 5.45 11.33
CA GLN A 151 5.92 6.42 10.65
C GLN A 151 7.39 6.33 11.08
N ALA A 152 7.66 5.98 12.35
CA ALA A 152 9.03 5.83 12.83
C ALA A 152 9.80 4.73 12.05
N ARG A 153 9.15 3.59 11.80
CA ARG A 153 9.71 2.51 10.99
C ARG A 153 9.85 2.92 9.53
N LEU A 154 8.87 3.63 8.97
CA LEU A 154 8.92 4.12 7.60
C LEU A 154 10.10 5.08 7.38
N ILE A 155 10.29 6.05 8.28
CA ILE A 155 11.44 6.97 8.27
C ILE A 155 12.76 6.19 8.28
N ALA A 156 12.87 5.16 9.14
CA ALA A 156 14.07 4.32 9.18
C ALA A 156 14.28 3.55 7.86
N LEU A 157 13.23 3.01 7.24
CA LEU A 157 13.31 2.32 5.94
C LEU A 157 13.72 3.24 4.80
N TYR A 158 13.39 4.54 4.90
CA TYR A 158 13.77 5.55 3.91
C TYR A 158 15.18 6.10 4.12
N GLY A 159 15.95 5.55 5.07
CA GLY A 159 17.33 5.97 5.32
C GLY A 159 17.47 7.04 6.41
N GLY A 160 16.43 7.24 7.23
CA GLY A 160 16.42 8.19 8.33
C GLY A 160 15.72 9.53 8.00
N PRO A 161 15.64 10.45 8.97
CA PRO A 161 14.86 11.68 8.86
C PRO A 161 15.22 12.54 7.64
N ASP A 162 16.52 12.74 7.38
CA ASP A 162 16.97 13.60 6.28
C ASP A 162 16.60 13.02 4.90
N GLN A 163 16.74 11.70 4.73
CA GLN A 163 16.39 11.04 3.47
C GLN A 163 14.88 10.95 3.26
N PHE A 164 14.12 10.78 4.35
CA PHE A 164 12.66 10.84 4.31
C PHE A 164 12.19 12.22 3.83
N VAL A 165 12.72 13.31 4.40
CA VAL A 165 12.42 14.69 3.99
C VAL A 165 12.88 14.96 2.55
N ASN A 166 14.08 14.50 2.16
CA ASN A 166 14.56 14.65 0.79
C ASN A 166 13.63 13.97 -0.23
N ARG A 167 13.09 12.79 0.11
CA ARG A 167 12.11 12.09 -0.72
C ARG A 167 10.78 12.82 -0.83
N LEU A 168 10.30 13.41 0.27
CA LEU A 168 9.11 14.28 0.26
C LEU A 168 9.33 15.52 -0.61
N ASN A 169 10.46 16.23 -0.43
CA ASN A 169 10.80 17.37 -1.28
C ASN A 169 10.83 16.98 -2.75
N TYR A 170 11.44 15.84 -3.09
CA TYR A 170 11.45 15.36 -4.48
C TYR A 170 10.04 15.09 -5.03
N LEU A 171 9.15 14.48 -4.22
CA LEU A 171 7.76 14.23 -4.58
C LEU A 171 7.04 15.53 -4.98
N HIS A 172 7.21 16.59 -4.17
CA HIS A 172 6.60 17.91 -4.40
C HIS A 172 7.29 18.67 -5.55
N ASP A 173 8.63 18.75 -5.55
CA ASP A 173 9.43 19.50 -6.54
C ASP A 173 9.31 18.93 -7.97
N LYS A 174 9.01 17.64 -8.09
CA LYS A 174 8.78 16.97 -9.39
C LYS A 174 7.32 16.88 -9.78
N ASP A 175 6.41 17.51 -9.03
CA ASP A 175 4.98 17.53 -9.29
C ASP A 175 4.40 16.11 -9.41
N ILE A 176 4.97 15.15 -8.65
CA ILE A 176 4.53 13.74 -8.64
C ILE A 176 3.23 13.61 -7.85
N THR A 177 3.09 14.38 -6.77
CA THR A 177 1.90 14.36 -5.93
C THR A 177 0.74 15.17 -6.50
N TYR A 178 -0.48 14.68 -6.28
CA TYR A 178 -1.71 15.40 -6.53
C TYR A 178 -2.45 15.67 -5.20
N ILE A 179 -2.26 16.89 -4.66
CA ILE A 179 -2.83 17.29 -3.36
C ILE A 179 -4.36 17.34 -3.32
N GLY A 180 -5.03 17.17 -4.48
CA GLY A 180 -6.50 17.13 -4.56
C GLY A 180 -7.11 15.76 -4.23
N ASN A 181 -6.31 14.74 -3.88
CA ASN A 181 -6.76 13.37 -3.63
C ASN A 181 -6.30 12.87 -2.24
N GLU A 182 -7.08 12.00 -1.60
CA GLU A 182 -6.88 11.59 -0.20
C GLU A 182 -5.52 10.95 0.12
N PRO A 183 -4.92 10.11 -0.75
CA PRO A 183 -3.61 9.50 -0.46
C PRO A 183 -2.47 10.50 -0.25
N ALA A 184 -2.61 11.73 -0.74
CA ALA A 184 -1.60 12.80 -0.61
C ALA A 184 -1.66 13.54 0.72
N PHE A 185 -2.71 13.39 1.54
CA PHE A 185 -2.87 14.21 2.75
C PHE A 185 -1.86 13.91 3.87
N LEU A 186 -1.07 12.84 3.73
CA LEU A 186 0.01 12.48 4.65
C LEU A 186 1.42 12.87 4.13
N THR A 187 1.50 13.56 2.98
CA THR A 187 2.75 13.95 2.31
C THR A 187 3.02 15.45 2.35
#